data_AF-A0A925YLK6-F1
#
_entry.id   AF-A0A925YLK6-F1
#
_cell.length_a   1.000
_cell.length_b   1.000
_cell.length_c   1.000
_cell.angle_alpha   90.00
_cell.angle_beta   90.00
_cell.angle_gamma   90.00
#
_symmetry.space_group_name_H-M   'P 1'
#
loop_
_entity.id
_entity.type
_entity.pdbx_description
1 polymer ?
#
loop_
_entity_poly.entity_id
_entity_poly.type
_entity_poly.pdbx_seq_one_letter_code
_entity_poly.pdbx_strand_id
1 'polypeptide(L)'
;MFQIKLFSGSDLTQVQDEINSWLSAHKDIAVSHSNINTIASGAAERSTYTFYMLYTTTEARIEELKELAAEVRPESSVEVTDINPDVLQPSN
;
A
#
# COMPACT_ATOMS: atom_id res chain seq x y z
N MET A 1 -3.48 -0.56 5.64
CA MET A 1 -2.43 0.28 6.25
C MET A 1 -1.07 -0.03 5.61
N PHE A 2 -0.23 0.97 5.34
CA PHE A 2 1.12 0.75 4.82
C PHE A 2 2.17 0.53 5.91
N GLN A 3 3.17 -0.29 5.62
CA GLN A 3 4.31 -0.63 6.48
C GLN A 3 5.64 -0.43 5.74
N ILE A 4 6.71 -0.18 6.50
CA ILE A 4 8.06 -0.01 5.96
C ILE A 4 8.95 -1.17 6.43
N LYS A 5 9.68 -1.78 5.49
CA LYS A 5 10.76 -2.73 5.76
C LYS A 5 12.09 -2.13 5.29
N LEU A 6 13.10 -2.19 6.15
CA LEU A 6 14.46 -1.73 5.87
C LEU A 6 15.42 -2.92 5.88
N PHE A 7 16.34 -2.94 4.93
CA PHE A 7 17.45 -3.87 4.84
C PHE A 7 18.73 -3.06 4.67
N SER A 8 19.81 -3.41 5.38
CA SER A 8 21.08 -2.72 5.25
C SER A 8 22.26 -3.65 5.46
N GLY A 9 23.34 -3.41 4.72
CA GLY A 9 24.53 -4.25 4.77
C GLY A 9 25.68 -3.65 3.96
N SER A 10 26.89 -4.14 4.21
CA SER A 10 28.10 -3.72 3.48
C SER A 10 28.33 -4.52 2.19
N ASP A 11 27.58 -5.59 1.97
CA ASP A 11 27.61 -6.43 0.77
C ASP A 11 26.24 -6.41 0.10
N LEU A 12 26.21 -5.98 -1.16
CA LEU A 12 24.98 -5.91 -1.96
C LEU A 12 24.36 -7.31 -2.14
N THR A 13 25.18 -8.35 -2.28
CA THR A 13 24.71 -9.73 -2.47
C THR A 13 23.98 -10.21 -1.23
N GLN A 14 24.56 -9.97 -0.06
CA GLN A 14 23.93 -10.31 1.22
C GLN A 14 22.59 -9.57 1.39
N VAL A 15 22.55 -8.26 1.11
CA VAL A 15 21.31 -7.48 1.19
C VAL A 15 20.24 -8.02 0.24
N GLN A 16 20.64 -8.40 -0.99
CA GLN A 16 19.72 -9.01 -1.95
C GLN A 16 19.17 -10.36 -1.47
N ASP A 17 20.01 -11.22 -0.89
CA ASP A 17 19.59 -12.52 -0.37
C ASP A 17 18.63 -12.37 0.81
N GLU A 18 18.87 -11.41 1.71
CA GLU A 18 17.97 -11.08 2.81
C GLU A 18 16.61 -10.58 2.31
N ILE A 19 16.60 -9.71 1.29
CA ILE A 19 15.37 -9.24 0.64
C ILE A 19 14.60 -10.42 0.04
N ASN A 20 15.27 -11.27 -0.74
CA ASN A 20 14.65 -12.42 -1.41
C ASN A 20 14.09 -13.45 -0.41
N SER A 21 14.82 -13.70 0.66
CA SER A 21 14.38 -14.58 1.75
C SER A 21 13.11 -14.02 2.42
N TRP A 22 13.10 -12.72 2.71
CA TRP A 22 11.95 -12.07 3.33
C TRP A 22 10.73 -12.05 2.40
N LEU A 23 10.89 -11.70 1.12
CA LEU A 23 9.83 -11.77 0.10
C LEU A 23 9.33 -13.19 -0.16
N SER A 24 10.17 -14.20 0.11
CA SER A 24 9.77 -15.60 0.03
C SER A 24 8.88 -16.02 1.19
N ALA A 25 9.11 -15.46 2.38
CA ALA A 25 8.27 -15.69 3.55
C ALA A 25 6.96 -14.87 3.56
N HIS A 26 6.92 -13.70 2.89
CA HIS A 26 5.79 -12.77 2.93
C HIS A 26 5.11 -12.66 1.55
N LYS A 27 4.28 -13.66 1.21
CA LYS A 27 3.62 -13.79 -0.11
C LYS A 27 2.34 -12.97 -0.27
N ASP A 28 1.81 -12.45 0.82
CA ASP A 28 0.53 -11.75 0.92
C ASP A 28 0.67 -10.22 0.85
N ILE A 29 1.86 -9.74 0.50
CA ILE A 29 2.18 -8.31 0.44
C ILE A 29 2.00 -7.73 -0.98
N ALA A 30 1.74 -6.43 -1.04
CA ALA A 30 1.86 -5.62 -2.24
C ALA A 30 2.85 -4.47 -1.99
N VAL A 31 3.89 -4.39 -2.80
CA VAL A 31 4.91 -3.34 -2.73
C VAL A 31 4.43 -2.10 -3.48
N SER A 32 4.46 -0.94 -2.81
CA SER A 32 4.04 0.34 -3.42
C SER A 32 5.22 1.21 -3.81
N HIS A 33 6.26 1.27 -2.98
CA HIS A 33 7.47 2.02 -3.26
C HIS A 33 8.69 1.26 -2.73
N SER A 34 9.79 1.34 -3.46
CA SER A 34 11.08 0.83 -3.01
C SER A 34 12.20 1.72 -3.51
N ASN A 35 13.30 1.79 -2.78
CA ASN A 35 14.51 2.47 -3.25
C ASN A 35 15.73 1.84 -2.59
N ILE A 36 16.87 1.99 -3.24
CA ILE A 36 18.18 1.60 -2.73
C ILE A 36 19.07 2.83 -2.68
N ASN A 37 19.73 3.02 -1.55
CA ASN A 37 20.73 4.04 -1.37
C ASN A 37 22.04 3.40 -0.94
N THR A 38 23.15 4.03 -1.31
CA THR A 38 24.48 3.63 -0.85
C THR A 38 25.10 4.82 -0.16
N ILE A 39 25.44 4.65 1.12
CA ILE A 39 26.12 5.67 1.91
C ILE A 39 27.58 5.25 2.03
N ALA A 40 28.48 6.02 1.40
CA ALA A 40 29.91 5.87 1.65
C ALA A 40 30.25 6.49 2.99
N SER A 41 30.75 5.71 3.95
CA SER A 41 31.24 6.25 5.21
C SER A 41 32.66 6.77 5.03
N GLY A 42 32.90 8.06 5.33
CA GLY A 42 34.23 8.66 5.15
C GLY A 42 35.28 8.01 6.07
N ALA A 43 36.46 7.75 5.49
CA ALA A 43 37.71 7.21 6.06
C ALA A 43 38.00 5.71 5.86
N ALA A 44 37.00 4.89 5.55
CA ALA A 44 37.21 3.51 5.09
C ALA A 44 36.23 3.29 3.93
N GLU A 45 36.69 2.82 2.77
CA GLU A 45 35.88 2.60 1.55
C GLU A 45 34.79 1.51 1.71
N ARG A 46 34.09 1.48 2.84
CA ARG A 46 32.97 0.61 3.13
C ARG A 46 31.70 1.38 2.79
N SER A 47 31.16 1.01 1.63
CA SER A 47 29.81 1.37 1.23
C SER A 47 28.81 0.59 2.08
N THR A 48 27.85 1.29 2.70
CA THR A 48 26.67 0.65 3.29
C THR A 48 25.52 0.78 2.31
N TYR A 49 25.02 -0.34 1.81
CA TYR A 49 23.80 -0.43 1.03
C TYR A 49 22.61 -0.41 1.98
N THR A 50 21.61 0.41 1.66
CA THR A 50 20.35 0.50 2.40
C THR A 50 19.21 0.40 1.40
N PHE A 51 18.37 -0.63 1.54
CA PHE A 51 17.15 -0.81 0.77
C PHE A 51 15.94 -0.61 1.67
N TYR A 52 14.99 0.22 1.24
CA TYR A 52 13.71 0.36 1.91
C TYR A 52 12.56 -0.02 0.99
N MET A 53 11.50 -0.55 1.59
CA MET A 53 10.30 -0.98 0.91
C MET A 53 9.07 -0.56 1.71
N LEU A 54 8.19 0.20 1.06
CA LEU A 54 6.84 0.49 1.52
C LEU A 54 5.90 -0.55 0.93
N TYR A 55 5.21 -1.30 1.78
CA TYR A 55 4.31 -2.38 1.39
C TYR A 55 3.02 -2.36 2.20
N THR A 56 2.01 -3.08 1.75
CA THR A 56 0.75 -3.35 2.47
C THR A 56 0.46 -4.85 2.37
N THR A 57 -0.42 -5.37 3.23
CA THR A 57 -0.87 -6.77 3.17
C THR A 57 -2.30 -6.85 2.64
N THR A 58 -2.66 -8.03 2.13
CA THR A 58 -4.05 -8.31 1.71
C THR A 58 -5.03 -8.10 2.87
N GLU A 59 -4.67 -8.56 4.06
CA GLU A 59 -5.47 -8.36 5.27
C GLU A 59 -5.67 -6.88 5.61
N ALA A 60 -4.59 -6.09 5.58
CA ALA A 60 -4.65 -4.65 5.88
C ALA A 60 -5.46 -3.86 4.85
N ARG A 61 -5.60 -4.36 3.61
CA ARG A 61 -6.49 -3.80 2.58
C ARG A 61 -7.95 -4.18 2.80
N ILE A 62 -8.21 -5.43 3.20
CA ILE A 62 -9.56 -5.89 3.53
C ILE A 62 -10.11 -5.09 4.72
N GLU A 63 -9.28 -4.83 5.74
CA GLU A 63 -9.72 -4.03 6.89
C GLU A 63 -10.04 -2.59 6.51
N GLU A 64 -9.19 -1.93 5.70
CA GLU A 64 -9.48 -0.60 5.14
C GLU A 64 -10.82 -0.58 4.37
N LEU A 65 -11.10 -1.62 3.56
CA LEU A 65 -12.36 -1.73 2.81
C LEU A 65 -13.58 -1.91 3.72
N LYS A 66 -13.45 -2.66 4.81
CA LYS A 66 -14.53 -2.81 5.79
C LYS A 66 -14.81 -1.51 6.54
N GLU A 67 -13.76 -0.79 6.96
CA GLU A 67 -13.90 0.51 7.60
C GLU A 67 -14.61 1.51 6.67
N LEU A 68 -14.18 1.60 5.41
CA LEU A 68 -14.84 2.45 4.41
C LEU A 68 -16.29 2.04 4.16
N ALA A 69 -16.58 0.74 4.07
CA ALA A 69 -17.94 0.25 3.89
C ALA A 69 -18.84 0.53 5.11
N ALA A 70 -18.29 0.52 6.32
CA ALA A 70 -19.00 0.90 7.54
C ALA A 70 -19.23 2.42 7.64
N GLU A 71 -18.33 3.22 7.09
CA GLU A 71 -18.48 4.68 7.01
C GLU A 71 -19.56 5.10 6.00
N VAL A 72 -19.73 4.36 4.90
CA VAL A 72 -20.84 4.54 3.96
C VAL A 72 -22.15 4.03 4.58
N ARG A 73 -22.83 4.91 5.33
CA ARG A 73 -24.15 4.59 5.88
C ARG A 73 -25.20 4.49 4.77
N PRO A 74 -26.09 3.46 4.80
CA PRO A 74 -27.17 3.30 3.84
C PRO A 74 -28.23 4.41 3.87
N GLU A 75 -28.24 5.29 4.88
CA GLU A 75 -29.09 6.51 4.89
C GLU A 75 -28.69 7.54 3.81
N SER A 76 -27.57 7.35 3.11
CA SER A 76 -27.18 8.12 1.91
C SER A 76 -27.70 7.49 0.62
N SER A 77 -28.27 6.29 0.70
CA SER A 77 -28.96 5.64 -0.42
C SER A 77 -30.30 6.33 -0.59
N VAL A 78 -30.39 7.21 -1.57
CA VAL A 78 -31.68 7.75 -2.02
C VAL A 78 -32.51 6.56 -2.49
N GLU A 79 -33.56 6.20 -1.75
CA GLU A 79 -34.58 5.31 -2.30
C GLU A 79 -35.11 5.95 -3.59
N VAL A 80 -35.24 5.15 -4.66
CA VAL A 80 -35.85 5.58 -5.92
C VAL A 80 -37.36 5.73 -5.71
N THR A 81 -37.76 6.71 -4.91
CA THR A 81 -39.16 7.05 -4.64
C THR A 81 -39.45 8.53 -4.84
N ASP A 82 -38.43 9.37 -5.05
CA ASP A 82 -38.57 10.81 -5.35
C ASP A 82 -38.32 11.17 -6.82
N ILE A 83 -38.61 10.28 -7.79
CA ILE A 83 -38.83 10.77 -9.16
C ILE A 83 -40.14 11.54 -9.13
N ASN A 84 -40.06 12.85 -8.94
CA ASN A 84 -41.20 13.74 -9.04
C ASN A 84 -41.91 13.49 -10.39
N PRO A 85 -43.16 12.98 -10.40
CA PRO A 85 -43.88 12.67 -11.63
C PRO A 85 -44.15 13.91 -12.51
N ASP A 86 -44.00 15.12 -11.97
CA ASP A 86 -44.12 16.37 -12.75
C ASP A 86 -42.95 16.60 -13.71
N VAL A 87 -41.81 15.90 -13.52
CA VAL A 87 -40.64 16.02 -14.41
C VAL A 87 -40.80 15.18 -15.68
N LEU A 88 -41.84 14.32 -15.74
CA LEU A 88 -42.10 13.42 -16.88
C LEU A 88 -43.23 13.89 -17.80
N GLN A 89 -43.85 15.05 -17.56
CA GLN A 89 -44.85 15.56 -18.50
C GLN A 89 -44.15 16.33 -19.63
N PRO A 90 -44.21 15.86 -20.89
CA PRO A 90 -43.74 16.65 -22.02
C PRO A 90 -44.61 17.90 -22.13
N SER A 91 -43.97 19.06 -22.10
CA SER A 91 -44.62 20.35 -22.32
C SER A 91 -45.22 20.38 -23.73
N ASN A 92 -46.55 20.36 -23.83
CA ASN A 92 -47.30 20.74 -25.03
C ASN A 92 -48.04 22.04 -24.78
#